data_AF-A0A956EK39-F1
#
_entry.id   AF-A0A956EK39-F1
#
_cell.length_a   1.000
_cell.length_b   1.000
_cell.length_c   1.000
_cell.angle_alpha   90.00
_cell.angle_beta   90.00
_cell.angle_gamma   90.00
#
_symmetry.space_group_name_H-M   'P 1'
#
loop_
_entity.id
_entity.type
_entity.pdbx_description
1 polymer ?
#
loop_
_entity_poly.entity_id
_entity_poly.type
_entity_poly.pdbx_seq_one_letter_code
_entity_poly.pdbx_strand_id
1 'polypeptide(L)'
;MSAAGDDRDGRDDAPIDGEAELAALERWLAVALRSTDPLAARDSARFSQEVSEALRGRVAAIQGDGLLLAARLVVRLRFERLVQGSPRASAWFDDDPRSFVAAFRRYHAEVPARAHFPADEAELFAAWLRAQSAADPGSAR
;
A
#
# COMPACT_ATOMS: atom_id res chain seq x y z
N MET A 1 -6.90 62.26 -6.75
CA MET A 1 -6.00 61.33 -7.47
C MET A 1 -5.45 60.36 -6.42
N SER A 2 -6.14 59.26 -6.15
CA SER A 2 -6.02 57.93 -6.81
C SER A 2 -4.58 57.39 -6.66
N ALA A 3 -4.36 56.41 -5.76
CA ALA A 3 -4.39 54.95 -6.01
C ALA A 3 -3.08 54.52 -6.70
N ALA A 4 -2.40 53.40 -6.46
CA ALA A 4 -2.60 52.18 -5.70
C ALA A 4 -1.21 51.51 -5.61
N GLY A 5 -1.07 50.48 -4.78
CA GLY A 5 0.10 49.61 -4.75
C GLY A 5 -0.19 48.39 -3.88
N ASP A 6 -1.35 47.78 -4.12
CA ASP A 6 -1.78 46.50 -3.57
C ASP A 6 -0.92 45.41 -4.24
N ASP A 7 0.23 45.14 -3.65
CA ASP A 7 1.13 44.05 -4.06
C ASP A 7 0.88 42.83 -3.15
N ARG A 8 -0.40 42.44 -3.05
CA ARG A 8 -0.76 41.14 -2.49
C ARG A 8 -0.47 40.09 -3.55
N ASP A 9 0.78 39.65 -3.50
CA ASP A 9 1.32 38.35 -3.91
C ASP A 9 0.20 37.38 -4.31
N GLY A 10 -0.07 37.35 -5.62
CA GLY A 10 -0.96 36.41 -6.29
C GLY A 10 -0.35 35.02 -6.28
N ARG A 11 -0.16 34.45 -5.09
CA ARG A 11 -0.04 33.02 -4.95
C ARG A 11 -1.44 32.45 -5.16
N ASP A 12 -1.55 31.82 -6.32
CA ASP A 12 -2.67 31.07 -6.86
C ASP A 12 -3.05 29.94 -5.88
N ASP A 13 -3.66 30.31 -4.74
CA ASP A 13 -4.34 29.39 -3.83
C ASP A 13 -5.68 29.01 -4.47
N ALA A 14 -5.60 28.33 -5.62
CA ALA A 14 -6.72 27.52 -6.06
C ALA A 14 -7.08 26.60 -4.88
N PRO A 15 -8.36 26.52 -4.47
CA PRO A 15 -8.75 25.67 -3.36
C PRO A 15 -8.32 24.25 -3.71
N ILE A 16 -7.28 23.79 -3.02
CA ILE A 16 -6.86 22.42 -3.06
C ILE A 16 -8.08 21.62 -2.61
N ASP A 17 -8.60 20.79 -3.50
CA ASP A 17 -9.69 19.88 -3.19
C ASP A 17 -9.17 18.88 -2.14
N GLY A 18 -9.43 19.19 -0.86
CA GLY A 18 -8.95 18.41 0.26
C GLY A 18 -9.42 16.95 0.23
N GLU A 19 -10.53 16.67 -0.45
CA GLU A 19 -11.02 15.30 -0.67
C GLU A 19 -10.13 14.55 -1.67
N ALA A 20 -9.80 15.19 -2.79
CA ALA A 20 -8.90 14.63 -3.79
C ALA A 20 -7.50 14.36 -3.21
N GLU A 21 -7.00 15.26 -2.37
CA GLU A 21 -5.72 15.09 -1.67
C GLU A 21 -5.73 13.95 -0.65
N LEU A 22 -6.78 13.88 0.18
CA LEU A 22 -6.93 12.80 1.13
C LEU A 22 -6.97 11.45 0.40
N ALA A 23 -7.76 11.35 -0.67
CA ALA A 23 -7.84 10.15 -1.47
C ALA A 23 -6.49 9.76 -2.11
N ALA A 24 -5.70 10.75 -2.55
CA ALA A 24 -4.36 10.51 -3.06
C ALA A 24 -3.39 10.01 -1.96
N LEU A 25 -3.44 10.60 -0.77
CA LEU A 25 -2.67 10.16 0.39
C LEU A 25 -3.03 8.72 0.79
N GLU A 26 -4.31 8.39 0.87
CA GLU A 26 -4.79 7.05 1.22
C GLU A 26 -4.36 6.01 0.19
N ARG A 27 -4.46 6.32 -1.11
CA ARG A 27 -3.94 5.45 -2.18
C ARG A 27 -2.45 5.23 -2.05
N TRP A 28 -1.69 6.29 -1.77
CA TRP A 28 -0.25 6.17 -1.56
C TRP A 28 0.07 5.29 -0.34
N LEU A 29 -0.56 5.53 0.81
CA LEU A 29 -0.39 4.71 2.02
C LEU A 29 -0.70 3.23 1.74
N ALA A 30 -1.78 2.95 1.03
CA ALA A 30 -2.18 1.58 0.68
C ALA A 30 -1.16 0.86 -0.22
N VAL A 31 -0.37 1.60 -1.00
CA VAL A 31 0.74 1.05 -1.80
C VAL A 31 2.02 0.97 -0.97
N ALA A 32 2.41 2.06 -0.31
CA ALA A 32 3.66 2.15 0.45
C ALA A 32 3.74 1.10 1.57
N LEU A 33 2.65 0.92 2.33
CA LEU A 33 2.60 -0.05 3.44
C LEU A 33 2.60 -1.52 2.98
N ARG A 34 2.45 -1.78 1.67
CA ARG A 34 2.56 -3.11 1.07
C ARG A 34 3.81 -3.31 0.22
N SER A 35 4.59 -2.24 0.02
CA SER A 35 5.81 -2.27 -0.76
C SER A 35 6.91 -3.04 -0.02
N THR A 36 7.77 -3.71 -0.78
CA THR A 36 9.02 -4.27 -0.25
C THR A 36 10.00 -3.18 0.19
N ASP A 37 9.85 -1.96 -0.37
CA ASP A 37 10.59 -0.76 0.02
C ASP A 37 9.60 0.42 0.17
N PRO A 38 9.07 0.65 1.39
CA PRO A 38 8.16 1.75 1.67
C PRO A 38 8.79 3.13 1.50
N LEU A 39 10.11 3.25 1.67
CA LEU A 39 10.82 4.53 1.53
C LEU A 39 10.98 4.91 0.06
N ALA A 40 11.31 3.95 -0.80
CA ALA A 40 11.32 4.19 -2.26
C ALA A 40 9.93 4.59 -2.78
N ALA A 41 8.85 4.05 -2.21
CA ALA A 41 7.48 4.44 -2.57
C ALA A 41 7.15 5.89 -2.17
N ARG A 42 7.68 6.37 -1.05
CA ARG A 42 7.59 7.78 -0.61
C ARG A 42 8.23 8.72 -1.63
N ASP A 43 9.41 8.34 -2.12
CA ASP A 43 10.23 9.19 -2.98
C ASP A 43 9.89 9.02 -4.48
N SER A 44 8.74 8.39 -4.79
CA SER A 44 8.36 8.07 -6.16
C SER A 44 7.81 9.28 -6.94
N ALA A 45 8.22 9.38 -8.22
CA ALA A 45 7.76 10.42 -9.14
C ALA A 45 6.23 10.39 -9.35
N ARG A 46 5.63 9.20 -9.32
CA ARG A 46 4.19 9.01 -9.46
C ARG A 46 3.42 9.70 -8.33
N PHE A 47 3.80 9.48 -7.07
CA PHE A 47 3.16 10.16 -5.94
C PHE A 47 3.30 11.68 -6.06
N SER A 48 4.49 12.15 -6.43
CA SER A 48 4.80 13.58 -6.56
C SER A 48 3.93 14.31 -7.59
N GLN A 49 3.45 13.63 -8.63
CA GLN A 49 2.57 14.19 -9.66
C GLN A 49 1.08 14.20 -9.26
N GLU A 50 0.68 13.37 -8.30
CA GLU A 50 -0.72 13.19 -7.90
C GLU A 50 -1.14 14.10 -6.72
N VAL A 51 -0.20 14.81 -6.08
CA VAL A 51 -0.45 15.59 -4.84
C VAL A 51 0.14 17.01 -4.89
N SER A 52 -0.40 17.93 -4.09
CA SER A 52 0.17 19.28 -3.96
C SER A 52 1.56 19.27 -3.32
N GLU A 53 2.28 20.38 -3.48
CA GLU A 53 3.57 20.61 -2.82
C GLU A 53 3.45 20.55 -1.28
N ALA A 54 2.34 21.07 -0.73
CA ALA A 54 2.11 21.07 0.71
C ALA A 54 1.96 19.65 1.25
N LEU A 55 1.17 18.79 0.59
CA LEU A 55 1.02 17.39 0.98
C LEU A 55 2.32 16.60 0.77
N ARG A 56 3.06 16.88 -0.30
CA ARG A 56 4.38 16.29 -0.53
C ARG A 56 5.35 16.60 0.60
N GLY A 57 5.41 17.87 1.05
CA GLY A 57 6.22 18.29 2.19
C GLY A 57 5.84 17.56 3.49
N ARG A 58 4.54 17.34 3.74
CA ARG A 58 4.06 16.59 4.91
C ARG A 58 4.44 15.11 4.85
N VAL A 59 4.34 14.47 3.68
CA VAL A 59 4.75 13.07 3.51
C VAL A 59 6.27 12.91 3.62
N ALA A 60 7.04 13.86 3.08
CA ALA A 60 8.49 13.89 3.24
C ALA A 60 8.93 14.03 4.72
N ALA A 61 8.15 14.74 5.53
CA ALA A 61 8.38 14.89 6.97
C ALA A 61 8.06 13.63 7.80
N ILE A 62 7.41 12.62 7.21
CA ILE A 62 7.18 11.34 7.90
C ILE A 62 8.54 10.68 8.16
N GLN A 63 8.81 10.39 9.43
CA GLN A 63 10.01 9.70 9.85
C GLN A 63 10.08 8.31 9.19
N GLY A 64 11.21 8.02 8.53
CA GLY A 64 11.39 6.78 7.77
C GLY A 64 11.19 5.52 8.62
N ASP A 65 11.71 5.51 9.85
CA ASP A 65 11.55 4.38 10.77
C ASP A 65 10.09 4.14 11.16
N GLY A 66 9.30 5.20 11.31
CA GLY A 66 7.87 5.11 11.59
C GLY A 66 7.13 4.45 10.42
N LEU A 67 7.44 4.82 9.18
CA LEU A 67 6.86 4.21 7.99
C LEU A 67 7.26 2.74 7.83
N LEU A 68 8.53 2.42 8.09
CA LEU A 68 9.02 1.04 8.06
C LEU A 68 8.35 0.17 9.14
N LEU A 69 8.19 0.71 10.36
CA LEU A 69 7.50 0.02 11.44
C LEU A 69 6.02 -0.23 11.07
N ALA A 70 5.33 0.78 10.56
CA ALA A 70 3.94 0.63 10.12
C ALA A 70 3.79 -0.44 9.03
N ALA A 71 4.66 -0.44 8.01
CA ALA A 71 4.65 -1.47 6.96
C ALA A 71 4.87 -2.88 7.53
N ARG A 72 5.81 -3.03 8.48
CA ARG A 72 6.05 -4.31 9.19
C ARG A 72 4.84 -4.79 10.00
N LEU A 73 4.12 -3.87 10.64
CA LEU A 73 2.89 -4.21 11.36
C LEU A 73 1.78 -4.65 10.39
N VAL A 74 1.62 -3.96 9.26
CA VAL A 74 0.62 -4.32 8.24
C VAL A 74 0.89 -5.71 7.66
N VAL A 75 2.13 -6.02 7.27
CA VAL A 75 2.47 -7.35 6.75
C VAL A 75 2.27 -8.44 7.79
N ARG A 76 2.63 -8.19 9.07
CA ARG A 76 2.42 -9.14 10.16
C ARG A 76 0.93 -9.42 10.41
N LEU A 77 0.12 -8.37 10.58
CA LEU A 77 -1.32 -8.52 10.83
C LEU A 77 -2.02 -9.25 9.69
N ARG A 78 -1.58 -9.00 8.45
CA ARG A 78 -2.12 -9.68 7.27
C ARG A 78 -1.72 -11.16 7.23
N PHE A 79 -0.47 -11.47 7.58
CA PHE A 79 0.01 -12.84 7.69
C PHE A 79 -0.79 -13.61 8.75
N GLU A 80 -0.98 -13.02 9.94
CA GLU A 80 -1.74 -13.61 11.04
C GLU A 80 -3.19 -13.88 10.61
N ARG A 81 -3.86 -12.91 9.98
CA ARG A 81 -5.21 -13.11 9.43
C ARG A 81 -5.26 -14.28 8.45
N LEU A 82 -4.31 -14.39 7.53
CA LEU A 82 -4.30 -15.46 6.54
C LEU A 82 -4.12 -16.84 7.18
N VAL A 83 -3.13 -16.99 8.06
CA VAL A 83 -2.85 -18.27 8.73
C VAL A 83 -4.02 -18.69 9.62
N GLN A 84 -4.65 -17.75 10.33
CA GLN A 84 -5.85 -18.03 11.14
C GLN A 84 -7.08 -18.36 10.29
N GLY A 85 -7.22 -17.72 9.12
CA GLY A 85 -8.39 -17.86 8.25
C GLY A 85 -8.34 -19.06 7.31
N SER A 86 -7.15 -19.63 7.08
CA SER A 86 -6.95 -20.71 6.13
C SER A 86 -6.16 -21.87 6.74
N PRO A 87 -6.83 -22.96 7.13
CA PRO A 87 -6.15 -24.18 7.58
C PRO A 87 -5.15 -24.70 6.54
N ARG A 88 -5.43 -24.53 5.25
CA ARG A 88 -4.52 -24.88 4.16
C ARG A 88 -3.27 -24.00 4.15
N ALA A 89 -3.41 -22.68 4.35
CA ALA A 89 -2.26 -21.79 4.43
C ALA A 89 -1.41 -22.09 5.66
N SER A 90 -2.03 -22.37 6.81
CA SER A 90 -1.34 -22.81 8.02
C SER A 90 -0.54 -24.09 7.77
N ALA A 91 -1.18 -25.13 7.23
CA ALA A 91 -0.52 -26.40 6.94
C ALA A 91 0.63 -26.24 5.94
N TRP A 92 0.48 -25.38 4.93
CA TRP A 92 1.56 -25.08 3.99
C TRP A 92 2.74 -24.36 4.69
N PHE A 93 2.47 -23.39 5.56
CA PHE A 93 3.53 -22.75 6.33
C PHE A 93 4.29 -23.72 7.25
N ASP A 94 3.58 -24.67 7.86
CA ASP A 94 4.18 -25.68 8.73
C ASP A 94 5.04 -26.69 7.95
N ASP A 95 4.63 -27.08 6.74
CA ASP A 95 5.33 -28.06 5.88
C ASP A 95 6.50 -27.44 5.10
N ASP A 96 6.28 -26.31 4.42
CA ASP A 96 7.29 -25.58 3.67
C ASP A 96 7.17 -24.06 3.89
N PRO A 97 7.75 -23.55 4.99
CA PRO A 97 7.66 -22.13 5.33
C PRO A 97 8.34 -21.24 4.31
N ARG A 98 9.36 -21.73 3.59
CA ARG A 98 10.12 -20.92 2.62
C ARG A 98 9.26 -20.62 1.39
N SER A 99 8.64 -21.64 0.80
CA SER A 99 7.77 -21.43 -0.37
C SER A 99 6.51 -20.65 0.02
N PHE A 100 5.94 -20.92 1.20
CA PHE A 100 4.79 -20.15 1.69
C PHE A 100 5.13 -18.66 1.85
N VAL A 101 6.22 -18.31 2.54
CA VAL A 101 6.61 -16.91 2.73
C VAL A 101 6.90 -16.21 1.40
N ALA A 102 7.50 -16.91 0.43
CA ALA A 102 7.71 -16.36 -0.90
C ALA A 102 6.37 -16.05 -1.61
N ALA A 103 5.41 -16.99 -1.56
CA ALA A 103 4.08 -16.79 -2.12
C ALA A 103 3.32 -15.66 -1.39
N PHE A 104 3.36 -15.64 -0.07
CA PHE A 104 2.72 -14.60 0.74
C PHE A 104 3.28 -13.20 0.46
N ARG A 105 4.59 -13.05 0.29
CA ARG A 105 5.20 -11.75 -0.07
C ARG A 105 4.70 -11.23 -1.41
N ARG A 106 4.59 -12.11 -2.41
CA ARG A 106 4.03 -11.75 -3.73
C ARG A 106 2.56 -11.35 -3.60
N TYR A 107 1.76 -12.18 -2.94
CA TYR A 107 0.37 -11.88 -2.64
C TYR A 107 0.20 -10.53 -1.92
N HIS A 108 1.04 -10.26 -0.92
CA HIS A 108 0.98 -9.03 -0.14
C HIS A 108 1.18 -7.79 -1.01
N ALA A 109 2.17 -7.82 -1.90
CA ALA A 109 2.48 -6.74 -2.84
C ALA A 109 1.40 -6.58 -3.91
N GLU A 110 0.90 -7.69 -4.46
CA GLU A 110 -0.02 -7.69 -5.61
C GLU A 110 -1.48 -7.38 -5.22
N VAL A 111 -1.96 -7.89 -4.08
CA VAL A 111 -3.37 -7.81 -3.70
C VAL A 111 -3.60 -6.73 -2.63
N PRO A 112 -4.46 -5.72 -2.86
CA PRO A 112 -4.81 -4.73 -1.85
C PRO A 112 -5.32 -5.35 -0.55
N ALA A 113 -4.85 -4.84 0.60
CA ALA A 113 -5.25 -5.32 1.92
C ALA A 113 -6.65 -4.81 2.31
N ARG A 114 -7.69 -5.46 1.79
CA ARG A 114 -9.10 -5.10 2.01
C ARG A 114 -9.81 -5.95 3.06
N ALA A 115 -9.21 -7.06 3.48
CA ALA A 115 -9.79 -7.95 4.46
C ALA A 115 -9.63 -7.40 5.88
N HIS A 116 -10.73 -7.41 6.63
CA HIS A 116 -10.73 -7.09 8.06
C HIS A 116 -10.73 -8.36 8.91
N PHE A 117 -11.34 -9.45 8.42
CA PHE A 117 -11.45 -10.71 9.14
C PHE A 117 -10.58 -11.81 8.51
N PRO A 118 -10.20 -12.85 9.28
CA PRO A 118 -9.40 -13.96 8.77
C PRO A 118 -10.01 -14.68 7.56
N ALA A 119 -11.33 -14.92 7.56
CA ALA A 119 -12.00 -15.64 6.47
C ALA A 119 -11.89 -14.88 5.13
N ASP A 120 -12.09 -13.57 5.14
CA ASP A 120 -11.99 -12.72 3.94
C ASP A 120 -10.57 -12.73 3.36
N GLU A 121 -9.54 -12.72 4.22
CA GLU A 121 -8.14 -12.78 3.80
C GLU A 121 -7.83 -14.13 3.13
N ALA A 122 -8.37 -15.22 3.69
CA ALA A 122 -8.23 -16.56 3.12
C ALA A 122 -8.88 -16.66 1.74
N GLU A 123 -10.07 -16.08 1.55
CA GLU A 123 -10.74 -16.04 0.25
C GLU A 123 -9.94 -15.26 -0.80
N LEU A 124 -9.43 -14.08 -0.44
CA LEU A 124 -8.58 -13.27 -1.31
C LEU A 124 -7.30 -14.03 -1.72
N PHE A 125 -6.66 -14.70 -0.76
CA PHE A 125 -5.46 -15.50 -1.05
C PHE A 125 -5.76 -16.69 -1.96
N ALA A 126 -6.86 -17.40 -1.72
CA ALA A 126 -7.29 -18.51 -2.56
C ALA A 126 -7.64 -18.05 -3.99
N ALA A 127 -8.32 -16.90 -4.12
CA ALA A 127 -8.62 -16.31 -5.42
C ALA A 127 -7.34 -15.93 -6.18
N TRP A 128 -6.38 -15.32 -5.49
CA TRP A 128 -5.08 -15.00 -6.06
C TRP A 128 -4.33 -16.25 -6.53
N LEU A 129 -4.24 -17.31 -5.72
CA LEU A 129 -3.60 -18.58 -6.11
C LEU A 129 -4.23 -19.20 -7.37
N ARG A 130 -5.56 -19.18 -7.48
CA ARG A 130 -6.27 -19.66 -8.69
C ARG A 130 -5.89 -18.84 -9.92
N ALA A 131 -5.80 -17.52 -9.79
CA ALA A 131 -5.39 -16.64 -10.89
C ALA A 131 -3.94 -16.92 -11.34
N GLN A 132 -3.01 -17.12 -10.40
CA GLN A 132 -1.63 -17.46 -10.72
C GLN A 132 -1.51 -18.82 -11.44
N SER A 133 -2.30 -19.81 -11.00
CA SER A 133 -2.30 -21.16 -11.62
C SER A 133 -2.87 -21.14 -13.03
N ALA A 134 -3.87 -20.29 -13.30
CA ALA A 134 -4.42 -20.11 -14.65
C ALA A 134 -3.45 -19.37 -15.59
N ALA A 135 -2.62 -18.48 -15.03
CA ALA A 135 -1.61 -17.74 -15.79
C ALA A 135 -0.34 -18.56 -16.10
N ASP A 136 -0.07 -19.62 -15.33
CA ASP A 136 1.02 -20.57 -15.57
C ASP A 136 0.49 -22.02 -15.80
N PRO A 137 -0.06 -22.32 -16.99
CA PRO A 137 -0.55 -23.65 -17.32
C PRO A 137 0.56 -24.70 -17.45
N GLY A 138 1.84 -24.32 -17.33
CA GLY A 138 3.01 -25.20 -17.49
C GLY A 138 3.49 -25.89 -16.22
N SER A 139 3.07 -25.43 -15.03
CA SER A 139 3.51 -25.98 -13.72
C SER A 139 2.77 -27.24 -13.28
N ALA A 140 1.77 -27.71 -14.02
CA ALA A 140 1.08 -28.99 -13.78
C ALA A 140 1.69 -30.11 -14.64
N ARG A 141 2.88 -30.58 -14.28
CA ARG A 141 3.42 -31.89 -14.71
C ARG A 141 4.21 -32.54 -13.58
#